data_AF-A0A024TTH7-F1
#
_entry.id   AF-A0A024TTH7-F1
#
_cell.length_a   1.000
_cell.length_b   1.000
_cell.length_c   1.000
_cell.angle_alpha   90.00
_cell.angle_beta   90.00
_cell.angle_gamma   90.00
#
_symmetry.space_group_name_H-M   'P 1'
#
loop_
_entity.id
_entity.type
_entity.pdbx_description
1 polymer ?
#
loop_
_entity_poly.entity_id
_entity_poly.type
_entity_poly.pdbx_seq_one_letter_code
_entity_poly.pdbx_strand_id
1 'polypeptide(L)'
;MENLESTSGMIKAVKLATKQELVDDLADIEEALELAACFPVITHVDPAVEQAKVQAVLDAKVAGAMTAGCGTEYALGLPKLLAKYVDVFRLTFGNDPPVDMPPKGAPHQVHQASSLQDRGYSLHQREFMQKHVEKLEKAGFIYRIPTSRWPCAPLIVRKPHTKDEFCMTVDLCPANIQTEQIA
;
A
#
# COMPACT_ATOMS: atom_id res chain seq x y z
N MET A 1 -0.07 63.75 27.21
CA MET A 1 -0.96 62.86 26.43
C MET A 1 -0.11 61.68 26.00
N GLU A 2 0.05 60.69 26.87
CA GLU A 2 0.82 59.47 26.58
C GLU A 2 -0.04 58.29 27.08
N ASN A 3 0.05 57.14 26.39
CA ASN A 3 -0.61 55.86 26.71
C ASN A 3 -1.90 55.48 25.97
N LEU A 4 -2.06 55.82 24.69
CA LEU A 4 -3.08 55.17 23.83
C LEU A 4 -2.51 54.37 22.65
N GLU A 5 -1.25 54.57 22.27
CA GLU A 5 -0.61 53.82 21.17
C GLU A 5 -0.05 52.46 21.61
N SER A 6 0.34 52.34 22.90
CA SER A 6 0.97 51.12 23.44
C SER A 6 0.01 49.93 23.57
N THR A 7 -1.28 50.17 23.79
CA THR A 7 -2.30 49.13 23.94
C THR A 7 -2.72 48.52 22.59
N SER A 8 -2.71 49.32 21.52
CA SER A 8 -3.02 48.87 20.14
C SER A 8 -1.97 47.89 19.61
N GLY A 9 -0.68 48.14 19.88
CA GLY A 9 0.40 47.23 19.55
C GLY A 9 0.31 45.90 20.30
N MET A 10 -0.02 45.96 21.59
CA MET A 10 -0.17 44.76 22.43
C MET A 10 -1.34 43.88 21.99
N ILE A 11 -2.49 44.47 21.62
CA ILE A 11 -3.65 43.74 21.10
C ILE A 11 -3.34 43.08 19.75
N LYS A 12 -2.58 43.75 18.87
CA LYS A 12 -2.13 43.17 17.60
C LYS A 12 -1.16 42.00 17.81
N ALA A 13 -0.22 42.12 18.73
CA ALA A 13 0.72 41.06 19.07
C ALA A 13 0.00 39.84 19.66
N VAL A 14 -0.95 40.04 20.57
CA VAL A 14 -1.76 38.95 21.15
C VAL A 14 -2.64 38.28 20.10
N LYS A 15 -3.23 39.03 19.16
CA LYS A 15 -3.98 38.47 18.04
C LYS A 15 -3.10 37.73 17.03
N LEU A 16 -1.86 38.15 16.85
CA LEU A 16 -0.91 37.47 15.98
C LEU A 16 -0.40 36.19 16.63
N ALA A 17 -0.07 36.23 17.93
CA ALA A 17 0.34 35.08 18.71
C ALA A 17 -0.78 34.02 18.78
N THR A 18 -2.02 34.41 19.05
CA THR A 18 -3.16 33.46 19.05
C THR A 18 -3.47 32.93 17.66
N LYS A 19 -3.27 33.72 16.59
CA LYS A 19 -3.34 33.19 15.22
C LYS A 19 -2.22 32.20 14.91
N GLN A 20 -1.02 32.46 15.41
CA GLN A 20 0.13 31.58 15.22
C GLN A 20 -0.08 30.26 15.98
N GLU A 21 -0.49 30.34 17.25
CA GLU A 21 -0.80 29.18 18.10
C GLU A 21 -1.92 28.31 17.49
N LEU A 22 -2.99 28.92 16.96
CA LEU A 22 -4.04 28.18 16.25
C LEU A 22 -3.59 27.57 14.90
N VAL A 23 -2.56 28.12 14.27
CA VAL A 23 -1.97 27.59 13.03
C VAL A 23 -1.01 26.44 13.36
N ASP A 24 -0.27 26.57 14.45
CA ASP A 24 0.63 25.53 14.95
C ASP A 24 -0.18 24.31 15.44
N ASP A 25 -1.28 24.54 16.19
CA ASP A 25 -2.22 23.49 16.60
C ASP A 25 -2.84 22.76 15.39
N LEU A 26 -3.15 23.49 14.31
CA LEU A 26 -3.70 22.89 13.09
C LEU A 26 -2.64 22.09 12.33
N ALA A 27 -1.40 22.56 12.29
CA ALA A 27 -0.28 21.86 11.69
C ALA A 27 0.04 20.57 12.44
N ASP A 28 0.00 20.59 13.78
CA ASP A 28 0.19 19.40 14.61
C ASP A 28 -0.93 18.36 14.40
N ILE A 29 -2.18 18.82 14.24
CA ILE A 29 -3.32 17.95 13.91
C ILE A 29 -3.17 17.37 12.51
N GLU A 30 -2.76 18.17 11.51
CA GLU A 30 -2.49 17.70 10.15
C GLU A 30 -1.36 16.67 10.14
N GLU A 31 -0.25 16.90 10.84
CA GLU A 31 0.86 15.96 10.97
C GLU A 31 0.44 14.65 11.64
N ALA A 32 -0.36 14.71 12.71
CA ALA A 32 -0.90 13.52 13.36
C ALA A 32 -1.86 12.73 12.44
N LEU A 33 -2.69 13.43 11.65
CA LEU A 33 -3.57 12.80 10.65
C LEU A 33 -2.75 12.19 9.50
N GLU A 34 -1.68 12.84 9.06
CA GLU A 34 -0.76 12.32 8.05
C GLU A 34 -0.04 11.08 8.57
N LEU A 35 0.43 11.06 9.82
CA LEU A 35 1.05 9.88 10.42
C LEU A 35 0.06 8.71 10.50
N ALA A 36 -1.18 8.97 10.91
CA ALA A 36 -2.24 7.97 10.95
C ALA A 36 -2.61 7.45 9.54
N ALA A 37 -2.55 8.32 8.52
CA ALA A 37 -2.75 7.94 7.13
C ALA A 37 -1.55 7.19 6.54
N CYS A 38 -0.33 7.48 7.02
CA CYS A 38 0.91 6.87 6.53
C CYS A 38 1.15 5.45 7.05
N PHE A 39 0.57 5.11 8.20
CA PHE A 39 0.64 3.79 8.80
C PHE A 39 -0.77 3.20 8.95
N PRO A 40 -1.46 2.89 7.84
CA PRO A 40 -2.77 2.26 7.94
C PRO A 40 -2.63 0.93 8.67
N VAL A 41 -3.50 0.70 9.64
CA VAL A 41 -3.64 -0.62 10.27
C VAL A 41 -4.11 -1.58 9.17
N ILE A 42 -3.27 -2.56 8.83
CA ILE A 42 -3.65 -3.62 7.90
C ILE A 42 -4.86 -4.33 8.51
N THR A 43 -6.00 -4.25 7.82
CA THR A 43 -7.22 -4.93 8.28
C THR A 43 -7.01 -6.43 8.14
N HIS A 44 -6.83 -7.10 9.27
CA HIS A 44 -6.72 -8.55 9.30
C HIS A 44 -8.07 -9.14 8.88
N VAL A 45 -8.07 -9.81 7.72
CA VAL A 45 -9.18 -10.67 7.33
C VAL A 45 -9.07 -11.93 8.18
N ASP A 46 -10.20 -12.43 8.67
CA ASP A 46 -10.23 -13.69 9.42
C ASP A 46 -9.62 -14.81 8.53
N PRO A 47 -8.48 -15.39 8.94
CA PRO A 47 -7.80 -16.41 8.15
C PRO A 47 -8.70 -17.61 7.89
N ALA A 48 -9.65 -17.92 8.79
CA ALA A 48 -10.56 -19.05 8.61
C ALA A 48 -11.51 -18.85 7.41
N VAL A 49 -11.94 -17.61 7.14
CA VAL A 49 -12.84 -17.30 6.03
C VAL A 49 -12.12 -17.46 4.69
N GLU A 50 -10.89 -16.98 4.59
CA GLU A 50 -10.09 -17.14 3.36
C GLU A 50 -9.65 -18.60 3.17
N GLN A 51 -9.24 -19.28 4.24
CA GLN A 51 -8.90 -20.71 4.20
C GLN A 51 -10.10 -21.57 3.76
N ALA A 52 -11.32 -21.25 4.17
CA ALA A 52 -12.51 -21.96 3.71
C ALA A 52 -12.74 -21.80 2.19
N LYS A 53 -12.53 -20.60 1.64
CA LYS A 53 -12.62 -20.35 0.19
C LYS A 53 -11.53 -21.12 -0.56
N VAL A 54 -10.31 -21.12 -0.04
CA VAL A 54 -9.18 -21.87 -0.58
C VAL A 54 -9.49 -23.37 -0.56
N GLN A 55 -9.96 -23.91 0.57
CA GLN A 55 -10.30 -25.31 0.73
C GLN A 55 -11.35 -25.75 -0.30
N ALA A 56 -12.40 -24.95 -0.51
CA ALA A 56 -13.41 -25.26 -1.53
C ALA A 56 -12.82 -25.37 -2.94
N VAL A 57 -11.86 -24.52 -3.30
CA VAL A 57 -11.15 -24.59 -4.59
C VAL A 57 -10.26 -25.83 -4.66
N LEU A 58 -9.56 -26.17 -3.57
CA LEU A 58 -8.70 -27.35 -3.50
C LEU A 58 -9.51 -28.64 -3.61
N ASP A 59 -10.67 -28.73 -2.93
CA ASP A 59 -11.56 -29.88 -3.01
C ASP A 59 -12.11 -30.08 -4.44
N ALA A 60 -12.47 -28.98 -5.11
CA ALA A 60 -12.88 -29.03 -6.52
C ALA A 60 -11.75 -29.53 -7.45
N LYS A 61 -10.49 -29.14 -7.17
CA LYS A 61 -9.32 -29.61 -7.92
C LYS A 61 -9.04 -31.09 -7.68
N VAL A 62 -9.20 -31.58 -6.44
CA VAL A 62 -9.11 -33.00 -6.11
C VAL A 62 -10.18 -33.79 -6.86
N ALA A 63 -11.44 -33.35 -6.83
CA ALA A 63 -12.53 -34.00 -7.55
C ALA A 63 -12.23 -34.09 -9.06
N GLY A 64 -11.72 -32.99 -9.64
CA GLY A 64 -11.26 -32.96 -11.04
C GLY A 64 -10.16 -33.98 -11.32
N ALA A 65 -9.15 -34.09 -10.44
CA ALA A 65 -8.09 -35.08 -10.57
C ALA A 65 -8.63 -36.52 -10.50
N MET A 66 -9.60 -36.80 -9.62
CA MET A 66 -10.25 -38.12 -9.54
C MET A 66 -10.96 -38.47 -10.84
N THR A 67 -11.71 -37.53 -11.43
CA THR A 67 -12.38 -37.75 -12.73
C THR A 67 -11.40 -37.97 -13.88
N ALA A 68 -10.18 -37.43 -13.80
CA ALA A 68 -9.12 -37.62 -14.78
C ALA A 68 -8.34 -38.95 -14.63
N GLY A 69 -8.73 -39.81 -13.69
CA GLY A 69 -8.11 -41.13 -13.49
C GLY A 69 -6.99 -41.15 -12.45
N CYS A 70 -6.99 -40.23 -11.48
CA CYS A 70 -6.06 -40.26 -10.35
C CYS A 70 -6.15 -41.60 -9.59
N GLY A 71 -5.00 -42.21 -9.31
CA GLY A 71 -4.91 -43.48 -8.58
C GLY A 71 -5.50 -43.38 -7.17
N THR A 72 -6.08 -44.49 -6.68
CA THR A 72 -6.78 -44.55 -5.38
C THR A 72 -5.90 -44.16 -4.19
N GLU A 73 -4.60 -44.47 -4.25
CA GLU A 73 -3.61 -44.08 -3.24
C GLU A 73 -3.43 -42.55 -3.15
N TYR A 74 -3.36 -41.87 -4.29
CA TYR A 74 -3.22 -40.42 -4.38
C TYR A 74 -4.52 -39.70 -4.04
N ALA A 75 -5.67 -40.27 -4.43
CA ALA A 75 -6.98 -39.73 -4.09
C ALA A 75 -7.24 -39.67 -2.58
N LEU A 76 -6.63 -40.58 -1.79
CA LEU A 76 -6.72 -40.57 -0.32
C LEU A 76 -5.68 -39.68 0.35
N GLY A 77 -4.50 -39.54 -0.25
CA GLY A 77 -3.39 -38.74 0.31
C GLY A 77 -3.47 -37.26 0.00
N LEU A 78 -3.85 -36.90 -1.23
CA LEU A 78 -3.85 -35.53 -1.74
C LEU A 78 -4.75 -34.58 -0.94
N PRO A 79 -6.01 -34.93 -0.57
CA PRO A 79 -6.85 -34.04 0.21
C PRO A 79 -6.25 -33.73 1.59
N LYS A 80 -5.64 -34.74 2.23
CA LYS A 80 -4.99 -34.59 3.54
C LYS A 80 -3.78 -33.66 3.46
N LEU A 81 -3.00 -33.77 2.39
CA LEU A 81 -1.83 -32.91 2.17
C LEU A 81 -2.25 -31.47 1.91
N LEU A 82 -3.27 -31.26 1.06
CA LEU A 82 -3.80 -29.94 0.74
C LEU A 82 -4.45 -29.29 1.97
N ALA A 83 -5.22 -30.04 2.76
CA ALA A 83 -5.82 -29.59 4.01
C ALA A 83 -4.77 -29.22 5.08
N LYS A 84 -3.58 -29.84 5.05
CA LYS A 84 -2.48 -29.51 5.95
C LYS A 84 -1.83 -28.16 5.63
N TYR A 85 -1.77 -27.78 4.35
CA TYR A 85 -1.09 -26.58 3.87
C TYR A 85 -2.05 -25.55 3.24
N VAL A 86 -3.31 -25.52 3.69
CA VAL A 86 -4.33 -24.57 3.20
C VAL A 86 -3.87 -23.13 3.40
N ASP A 87 -3.15 -22.90 4.49
CA ASP A 87 -2.55 -21.63 4.87
C ASP A 87 -1.45 -21.17 3.90
N VAL A 88 -0.96 -21.99 2.98
CA VAL A 88 0.05 -21.59 1.98
C VAL A 88 -0.58 -21.01 0.71
N PHE A 89 -1.81 -21.42 0.37
CA PHE A 89 -2.44 -21.05 -0.89
C PHE A 89 -3.20 -19.72 -0.77
N ARG A 90 -3.16 -18.91 -1.84
CA ARG A 90 -3.84 -17.61 -1.90
C ARG A 90 -4.64 -17.49 -3.19
N LEU A 91 -5.89 -17.05 -3.07
CA LEU A 91 -6.76 -16.73 -4.21
C LEU A 91 -6.76 -15.24 -4.55
N THR A 92 -6.56 -14.42 -3.52
CA THR A 92 -6.52 -12.96 -3.55
C THR A 92 -5.19 -12.49 -2.99
N PHE A 93 -4.92 -11.18 -3.02
CA PHE A 93 -3.74 -10.68 -2.32
C PHE A 93 -3.92 -10.98 -0.83
N GLY A 94 -2.96 -11.68 -0.24
CA GLY A 94 -3.04 -12.14 1.14
C GLY A 94 -2.76 -10.98 2.09
N ASN A 95 -3.69 -10.68 3.00
CA ASN A 95 -3.44 -9.84 4.17
C ASN A 95 -2.67 -10.66 5.23
N ASP A 96 -1.62 -11.35 4.78
CA ASP A 96 -0.77 -12.13 5.66
C ASP A 96 0.00 -11.16 6.56
N PRO A 97 0.12 -11.47 7.86
CA PRO A 97 0.94 -10.65 8.72
C PRO A 97 2.37 -10.61 8.15
N PRO A 98 3.04 -9.45 8.25
CA PRO A 98 4.45 -9.38 7.92
C PRO A 98 5.21 -10.48 8.66
N VAL A 99 6.24 -11.03 8.02
CA VAL A 99 7.22 -11.87 8.71
C VAL A 99 7.75 -11.09 9.90
N ASP A 100 8.00 -11.76 11.02
CA ASP A 100 8.54 -11.17 12.26
C ASP A 100 9.93 -10.57 12.00
N MET A 101 9.92 -9.35 11.48
CA MET A 101 11.07 -8.60 11.04
C MET A 101 10.81 -7.13 11.38
N PRO A 102 11.75 -6.45 12.06
CA PRO A 102 11.62 -5.03 12.32
C PRO A 102 11.44 -4.25 11.01
N PRO A 103 10.70 -3.13 10.99
CA PRO A 103 10.57 -2.29 9.81
C PRO A 103 11.95 -1.95 9.23
N LYS A 104 12.15 -2.25 7.95
CA LYS A 104 13.43 -2.00 7.27
C LYS A 104 13.52 -0.53 6.85
N GLY A 105 14.38 0.22 7.53
CA GLY A 105 14.77 1.56 7.08
C GLY A 105 15.65 1.49 5.83
N ALA A 106 15.38 2.35 4.84
CA ALA A 106 16.25 2.55 3.68
C ALA A 106 17.10 3.83 3.90
N PRO A 107 18.38 3.73 4.30
CA PRO A 107 19.24 4.89 4.41
C PRO A 107 19.41 5.54 3.03
N HIS A 108 19.08 6.82 2.96
CA HIS A 108 19.33 7.65 1.77
C HIS A 108 20.66 8.39 1.96
N GLN A 109 21.54 8.31 0.95
CA GLN A 109 22.80 9.07 0.92
C GLN A 109 22.55 10.56 0.71
N VAL A 110 21.52 10.89 -0.08
CA VAL A 110 21.21 12.25 -0.51
C VAL A 110 19.69 12.44 -0.46
N HIS A 111 19.22 13.50 0.19
CA HIS A 111 17.79 13.84 0.28
C HIS A 111 17.34 14.80 -0.84
N GLN A 112 17.64 14.47 -2.11
CA GLN A 112 17.23 15.30 -3.24
C GLN A 112 15.92 14.81 -3.85
N ALA A 113 14.87 15.62 -3.72
CA ALA A 113 13.55 15.34 -4.28
C ALA A 113 13.62 14.90 -5.76
N SER A 114 12.90 13.83 -6.09
CA SER A 114 12.79 13.37 -7.47
C SER A 114 11.73 14.18 -8.22
N SER A 115 12.01 14.57 -9.46
CA SER A 115 11.00 15.19 -10.32
C SER A 115 10.14 14.12 -10.99
N LEU A 116 8.82 14.32 -10.95
CA LEU A 116 7.87 13.48 -11.68
C LEU A 116 7.80 13.92 -13.13
N GLN A 117 8.12 13.03 -14.06
CA GLN A 117 7.74 13.22 -15.46
C GLN A 117 6.28 12.77 -15.63
N ASP A 118 5.43 13.68 -16.09
CA ASP A 118 4.02 13.37 -16.36
C ASP A 118 3.91 12.34 -17.50
N ARG A 119 3.00 11.39 -17.37
CA ARG A 119 2.80 10.31 -18.35
C ARG A 119 1.36 10.34 -18.85
N GLY A 120 1.20 10.36 -20.16
CA GLY A 120 -0.11 10.21 -20.79
C GLY A 120 -0.62 8.76 -20.66
N TYR A 121 -1.76 8.58 -20.00
CA TYR A 121 -2.43 7.28 -19.88
C TYR A 121 -3.70 7.22 -20.74
N SER A 122 -3.87 6.12 -21.47
CA SER A 122 -5.15 5.80 -22.15
C SER A 122 -6.28 5.56 -21.14
N LEU A 123 -7.53 5.59 -21.60
CA LEU A 123 -8.69 5.33 -20.74
C LEU A 123 -8.61 3.97 -20.04
N HIS A 124 -8.31 2.90 -20.79
CA HIS A 124 -8.18 1.55 -20.23
C HIS A 124 -7.07 1.44 -19.18
N GLN A 125 -5.94 2.13 -19.39
CA GLN A 125 -4.86 2.17 -18.39
C GLN A 125 -5.31 2.89 -17.12
N ARG A 126 -6.06 3.99 -17.22
CA ARG A 126 -6.59 4.73 -16.06
C ARG A 126 -7.59 3.91 -15.26
N GLU A 127 -8.53 3.24 -15.94
CA GLU A 127 -9.49 2.34 -15.30
C GLU A 127 -8.79 1.17 -14.60
N PHE A 128 -7.75 0.60 -15.22
CA PHE A 128 -6.93 -0.43 -14.59
C PHE A 128 -6.22 0.09 -13.35
N MET A 129 -5.55 1.25 -13.44
CA MET A 129 -4.85 1.86 -12.31
C MET A 129 -5.80 2.11 -11.15
N GLN A 130 -6.98 2.67 -11.40
CA GLN A 130 -7.97 2.94 -10.36
C GLN A 130 -8.38 1.65 -9.62
N LYS A 131 -8.76 0.61 -10.36
CA LYS A 131 -9.17 -0.68 -9.78
C LYS A 131 -8.01 -1.37 -9.03
N HIS A 132 -6.79 -1.26 -9.58
CA HIS A 132 -5.62 -1.90 -9.01
C HIS A 132 -5.16 -1.21 -7.73
N VAL A 133 -5.08 0.13 -7.72
CA VAL A 133 -4.77 0.95 -6.55
C VAL A 133 -5.81 0.75 -5.46
N GLU A 134 -7.10 0.76 -5.79
CA GLU A 134 -8.17 0.50 -4.80
C GLU A 134 -8.02 -0.89 -4.16
N LYS A 135 -7.64 -1.92 -4.94
CA LYS A 135 -7.39 -3.26 -4.41
C LYS A 135 -6.17 -3.29 -3.47
N LEU A 136 -5.10 -2.55 -3.78
CA LEU A 136 -3.91 -2.44 -2.93
C LEU A 136 -4.19 -1.64 -1.65
N GLU A 137 -4.96 -0.56 -1.75
CA GLU A 137 -5.38 0.29 -0.62
C GLU A 137 -6.26 -0.51 0.35
N LYS A 138 -7.25 -1.27 -0.17
CA LYS A 138 -8.08 -2.17 0.64
C LYS A 138 -7.29 -3.27 1.34
N ALA A 139 -6.20 -3.73 0.73
CA ALA A 139 -5.33 -4.74 1.32
C ALA A 139 -4.29 -4.15 2.30
N GLY A 140 -4.19 -2.82 2.40
CA GLY A 140 -3.24 -2.16 3.30
C GLY A 140 -1.78 -2.14 2.79
N PHE A 141 -1.54 -2.44 1.51
CA PHE A 141 -0.18 -2.41 0.93
C PHE A 141 0.30 -1.02 0.53
N ILE A 142 -0.63 -0.10 0.30
CA ILE A 142 -0.33 1.28 -0.08
C ILE A 142 -1.15 2.24 0.80
N TYR A 143 -0.61 3.44 0.93
CA TYR A 143 -1.26 4.56 1.60
C TYR A 143 -1.02 5.85 0.84
N ARG A 144 -1.79 6.88 1.16
CA ARG A 144 -1.72 8.18 0.46
C ARG A 144 -0.79 9.11 1.20
N ILE A 145 0.18 9.67 0.48
CA ILE A 145 1.10 10.71 0.97
C ILE A 145 0.99 11.93 0.05
N PRO A 146 0.16 12.93 0.39
CA PRO A 146 0.01 14.14 -0.43
C PRO A 146 1.30 14.97 -0.47
N THR A 147 2.08 14.92 0.61
CA THR A 147 3.28 15.74 0.85
C THR A 147 4.57 15.09 0.36
N SER A 148 4.49 13.95 -0.35
CA SER A 148 5.68 13.20 -0.77
C SER A 148 6.57 14.02 -1.71
N ARG A 149 7.84 14.15 -1.32
CA ARG A 149 8.90 14.75 -2.14
C ARG A 149 9.50 13.79 -3.17
N TRP A 150 9.00 12.55 -3.22
CA TRP A 150 9.55 11.46 -4.02
C TRP A 150 8.51 10.84 -4.97
N PRO A 151 7.84 11.64 -5.80
CA PRO A 151 6.87 11.11 -6.74
C PRO A 151 7.56 10.31 -7.86
N CYS A 152 7.00 9.15 -8.20
CA CYS A 152 7.40 8.33 -9.34
C CYS A 152 6.16 7.91 -10.15
N ALA A 153 6.16 8.16 -11.47
CA ALA A 153 5.01 7.88 -12.31
C ALA A 153 4.95 6.38 -12.63
N PRO A 154 3.82 5.70 -12.38
CA PRO A 154 3.70 4.29 -12.71
C PRO A 154 3.75 4.07 -14.23
N LEU A 155 4.47 3.04 -14.67
CA LEU A 155 4.46 2.53 -16.02
C LEU A 155 3.47 1.37 -16.14
N ILE A 156 2.48 1.52 -17.03
CA ILE A 156 1.49 0.49 -17.29
C ILE A 156 1.87 -0.30 -18.53
N VAL A 157 2.23 -1.56 -18.33
CA VAL A 157 2.68 -2.48 -19.37
C VAL A 157 1.59 -3.53 -19.62
N ARG A 158 1.46 -4.01 -20.85
CA ARG A 158 0.56 -5.13 -21.16
C ARG A 158 1.22 -6.46 -20.78
N LYS A 159 0.46 -7.38 -20.19
CA LYS A 159 0.99 -8.72 -19.95
C LYS A 159 1.25 -9.46 -21.27
N PRO A 160 2.33 -10.24 -21.36
CA PRO A 160 2.53 -11.11 -22.50
C PRO A 160 1.39 -12.15 -22.54
N HIS A 161 0.93 -12.46 -23.75
CA HIS A 161 -0.13 -13.46 -24.04
C HIS A 161 -1.58 -13.09 -23.69
N THR A 162 -1.85 -11.90 -23.13
CA THR A 162 -3.22 -11.42 -22.89
C THR A 162 -3.41 -10.01 -23.46
N LYS A 163 -4.48 -9.78 -24.24
CA LYS A 163 -4.70 -8.49 -24.93
C LYS A 163 -5.14 -7.36 -23.98
N ASP A 164 -5.85 -7.71 -22.91
CA ASP A 164 -6.59 -6.77 -22.04
C ASP A 164 -6.08 -6.74 -20.59
N GLU A 165 -5.03 -7.51 -20.27
CA GLU A 165 -4.42 -7.48 -18.94
C GLU A 165 -3.21 -6.55 -18.90
N PHE A 166 -3.18 -5.72 -17.86
CA PHE A 166 -2.10 -4.78 -17.59
C PHE A 166 -1.33 -5.16 -16.32
N CYS A 167 -0.09 -4.69 -16.25
CA CYS A 167 0.77 -4.67 -15.07
C CYS A 167 1.15 -3.23 -14.76
N MET A 168 1.22 -2.89 -13.47
CA MET A 168 1.74 -1.62 -12.99
C MET A 168 3.18 -1.82 -12.51
N THR A 169 4.11 -1.01 -13.00
CA THR A 169 5.51 -0.98 -12.57
C THR A 169 5.87 0.43 -12.15
N VAL A 170 6.72 0.61 -11.15
CA VAL A 170 7.22 1.94 -10.76
C VAL A 170 8.69 2.01 -11.14
N ASP A 171 9.10 3.08 -11.80
CA ASP A 171 10.51 3.32 -12.10
C ASP A 171 11.21 3.84 -10.85
N LEU A 172 11.90 2.93 -10.15
CA LEU A 172 12.65 3.24 -8.93
C LEU A 172 14.10 3.65 -9.21
N CYS A 173 14.52 3.80 -10.48
CA CYS A 173 15.90 4.21 -10.78
C CYS A 173 16.31 5.50 -10.06
N PRO A 174 15.49 6.57 -10.01
CA PRO A 174 15.85 7.80 -9.28
C PRO A 174 16.05 7.58 -7.78
N ALA A 175 15.21 6.74 -7.15
CA ALA A 175 15.31 6.44 -5.72
C ALA A 175 16.50 5.51 -5.42
N ASN A 176 16.75 4.53 -6.29
CA ASN A 176 17.82 3.56 -6.14
C ASN A 176 19.22 4.17 -6.26
N ILE A 177 19.37 5.25 -7.04
CA ILE A 177 20.66 5.99 -7.15
C ILE A 177 20.99 6.70 -5.82
N GLN A 178 19.98 7.07 -5.04
CA GLN A 178 20.14 7.86 -3.81
C GLN A 178 20.13 7.02 -2.54
N THR A 179 19.87 5.71 -2.64
CA THR A 179 19.83 4.79 -1.50
C THR A 179 21.14 4.02 -1.38
N GLU A 180 21.58 3.79 -0.13
CA GLU A 180 22.75 2.96 0.13
C GLU A 180 22.44 1.49 -0.15
N GLN A 181 23.44 0.75 -0.64
CA GLN A 181 23.33 -0.70 -0.72
C GLN A 181 23.30 -1.26 0.71
N ILE A 182 22.26 -2.04 1.00
CA ILE A 182 22.17 -2.79 2.25
C ILE A 182 23.23 -3.90 2.21
N ALA A 183 24.20 -3.82 3.11
CA ALA A 183 25.25 -4.81 3.30
C ALA A 183 24.72 -6.10 3.96
#